data_AF-A0A8S9MB13-F1
#
_entry.id   AF-A0A8S9MB13-F1
#
_cell.length_a   1.000
_cell.length_b   1.000
_cell.length_c   1.000
_cell.angle_alpha   90.00
_cell.angle_beta   90.00
_cell.angle_gamma   90.00
#
_symmetry.space_group_name_H-M   'P 1'
#
loop_
_entity.id
_entity.type
_entity.pdbx_description
1 polymer ?
#
loop_
_entity_poly.entity_id
_entity_poly.type
_entity_poly.pdbx_seq_one_letter_code
_entity_poly.pdbx_strand_id
1 'polypeptide(L)'
;METCFDGSGPNRRKTEVEMIAVIVTDVSNKLNLSAPCSDFNSLVGMESHMLDSDEVRKIGILGPPGIGKTTIARSLFIRYSQDFQLSVFIDNIKTKYAIPASSDDYSVKLYLQEQFMSQLTNEKDIKIPHLGVVKDRLKDKKFLIVLDDVNNLVQLEAMAHQRQFHFVAEMSK
;
A
#
# COMPACT_ATOMS: atom_id res chain seq x y z
N MET A 1 -21.91 -56.55 -2.24
CA MET A 1 -22.47 -55.45 -3.05
C MET A 1 -22.88 -54.38 -2.05
N GLU A 2 -22.01 -53.46 -1.65
CA GLU A 2 -21.65 -52.18 -2.33
C GLU A 2 -22.92 -51.33 -2.60
N THR A 3 -23.05 -50.07 -2.19
CA THR A 3 -22.06 -48.96 -2.10
C THR A 3 -22.45 -47.92 -1.04
N CYS A 4 -21.44 -47.18 -0.54
CA CYS A 4 -21.57 -45.88 0.10
C CYS A 4 -21.86 -44.79 -0.94
N PHE A 5 -22.65 -43.77 -0.59
CA PHE A 5 -22.62 -42.47 -1.26
C PHE A 5 -22.56 -41.35 -0.21
N ASP A 6 -21.38 -40.74 -0.11
CA ASP A 6 -21.12 -39.49 0.60
C ASP A 6 -21.50 -38.32 -0.34
N GLY A 7 -22.16 -37.31 0.20
CA GLY A 7 -22.84 -36.27 -0.57
C GLY A 7 -22.80 -34.93 0.16
N SER A 8 -21.59 -34.42 0.36
CA SER A 8 -21.28 -33.09 0.87
C SER A 8 -21.81 -31.99 -0.08
N GLY A 9 -22.88 -31.30 0.34
CA GLY A 9 -23.40 -30.12 -0.36
C GLY A 9 -22.48 -28.90 -0.25
N PRO A 10 -22.43 -28.02 -1.27
CA PRO A 10 -21.46 -26.95 -1.35
C PRO A 10 -21.69 -25.87 -0.29
N ASN A 11 -20.56 -25.45 0.28
CA ASN A 11 -20.38 -24.51 1.39
C ASN A 11 -21.15 -23.18 1.21
N ARG A 12 -22.39 -23.09 1.72
CA ARG A 12 -23.22 -21.85 1.82
C ARG A 12 -22.67 -20.80 2.79
N ARG A 13 -21.51 -21.06 3.42
CA ARG A 13 -20.79 -20.16 4.35
C ARG A 13 -19.50 -19.62 3.73
N LYS A 14 -19.51 -19.25 2.44
CA LYS A 14 -18.70 -18.11 1.93
C LYS A 14 -19.46 -16.82 2.29
N THR A 15 -19.80 -16.69 3.57
CA THR A 15 -19.22 -15.79 4.58
C THR A 15 -19.68 -14.36 4.33
N GLU A 16 -20.72 -13.97 5.09
CA GLU A 16 -21.15 -12.58 5.27
C GLU A 16 -19.96 -11.63 5.53
N VAL A 17 -18.89 -12.15 6.14
CA VAL A 17 -17.61 -11.47 6.35
C VAL A 17 -16.94 -11.02 5.05
N GLU A 18 -16.95 -11.84 3.99
CA GLU A 18 -16.41 -11.47 2.68
C GLU A 18 -17.25 -10.36 2.04
N MET A 19 -18.59 -10.46 2.15
CA MET A 19 -19.50 -9.42 1.66
C MET A 19 -19.33 -8.10 2.41
N ILE A 20 -19.17 -8.15 3.74
CA ILE A 20 -18.93 -6.96 4.57
C ILE A 20 -17.58 -6.34 4.21
N ALA A 21 -16.52 -7.13 4.04
CA ALA A 21 -15.21 -6.63 3.64
C ALA A 21 -15.28 -5.89 2.29
N VAL A 22 -16.00 -6.45 1.31
CA VAL A 22 -16.22 -5.81 0.01
C VAL A 22 -16.96 -4.48 0.15
N ILE A 23 -18.02 -4.41 0.96
CA ILE A 23 -18.79 -3.18 1.16
C ILE A 23 -17.95 -2.11 1.86
N VAL A 24 -17.19 -2.48 2.90
CA VAL A 24 -16.33 -1.54 3.63
C VAL A 24 -15.25 -0.99 2.69
N THR A 25 -14.62 -1.84 1.88
CA THR A 25 -13.64 -1.43 0.88
C THR A 25 -14.27 -0.53 -0.19
N ASP A 26 -15.45 -0.87 -0.72
CA ASP A 26 -16.14 -0.06 -1.76
C ASP A 26 -16.54 1.33 -1.25
N VAL A 27 -17.08 1.41 -0.03
CA VAL A 27 -17.47 2.69 0.59
C VAL A 27 -16.23 3.54 0.90
N SER A 28 -15.17 2.92 1.44
CA SER A 28 -13.90 3.62 1.70
C SER A 28 -13.29 4.20 0.42
N ASN A 29 -13.28 3.40 -0.65
CA ASN A 29 -12.78 3.84 -1.96
C ASN A 29 -13.64 4.98 -2.52
N LYS A 30 -14.98 4.89 -2.48
CA LYS A 30 -15.87 5.95 -2.98
C LYS A 30 -15.73 7.27 -2.26
N LEU A 31 -15.53 7.26 -0.94
CA LEU A 31 -15.37 8.50 -0.16
C LEU A 31 -14.02 9.20 -0.47
N ASN A 32 -12.98 8.42 -0.74
CA ASN A 32 -11.66 8.95 -1.14
C ASN A 32 -11.61 9.50 -2.58
N LEU A 33 -12.66 9.29 -3.39
CA LEU A 33 -12.72 9.65 -4.81
C LEU A 33 -13.55 10.90 -5.12
N SER A 34 -14.12 11.59 -4.12
CA SER A 34 -15.09 12.69 -4.34
C SER A 34 -14.52 13.98 -4.98
N ALA A 35 -13.24 13.99 -5.36
CA ALA A 35 -12.69 15.03 -6.24
C ALA A 35 -11.73 14.42 -7.29
N PRO A 36 -12.24 13.91 -8.43
CA PRO A 36 -11.39 13.54 -9.55
C PRO A 36 -10.82 14.83 -10.16
N CYS A 37 -9.51 15.05 -10.05
CA CYS A 37 -8.83 16.14 -10.75
C CYS A 37 -8.43 15.66 -12.15
N SER A 38 -8.96 16.31 -13.19
CA SER A 38 -8.76 15.98 -14.61
C SER A 38 -7.41 16.44 -15.18
N ASP A 39 -6.52 17.01 -14.38
CA ASP A 39 -5.53 17.97 -14.90
C ASP A 39 -4.20 17.37 -15.39
N PHE A 40 -4.05 16.04 -15.46
CA PHE A 40 -2.73 15.42 -15.68
C PHE A 40 -2.62 14.47 -16.89
N ASN A 41 -3.50 14.62 -17.89
CA ASN A 41 -3.35 13.95 -19.20
C ASN A 41 -2.06 14.35 -19.96
N SER A 42 -1.23 15.25 -19.42
CA SER A 42 -0.01 15.78 -20.03
C SER A 42 1.30 15.22 -19.45
N LEU A 43 1.28 14.23 -18.55
CA LEU A 43 2.51 13.55 -18.12
C LEU A 43 3.04 12.61 -19.22
N VAL A 44 3.65 13.21 -20.24
CA VAL A 44 4.32 12.51 -21.36
C VAL A 44 5.48 11.69 -20.78
N GLY A 45 5.48 10.39 -21.06
CA GLY A 45 6.53 9.44 -20.65
C GLY A 45 6.16 8.45 -19.53
N MET A 46 4.95 8.54 -18.96
CA MET A 46 4.39 7.57 -18.02
C MET A 46 3.25 6.73 -18.63
N GLU A 47 3.17 6.65 -19.96
CA GLU A 47 2.04 6.04 -20.65
C GLU A 47 2.00 4.50 -20.53
N SER A 48 0.87 4.03 -19.97
CA SER A 48 0.28 2.68 -19.93
C SER A 48 1.13 1.52 -19.38
N HIS A 49 2.41 1.41 -19.73
CA HIS A 49 3.16 0.20 -19.43
C HIS A 49 3.64 0.08 -17.98
N MET A 50 3.50 1.10 -17.13
CA MET A 50 4.08 1.08 -15.78
C MET A 50 3.31 0.22 -14.78
N LEU A 51 1.99 0.04 -14.95
CA LEU A 51 1.13 -0.66 -13.97
C LEU A 51 0.24 -1.76 -14.58
N ASP A 52 0.26 -1.95 -15.90
CA ASP A 52 -0.52 -2.96 -16.63
C ASP A 52 0.07 -4.39 -16.57
N SER A 53 1.05 -4.66 -15.70
CA SER A 53 1.61 -6.02 -15.51
C SER A 53 1.40 -6.48 -14.08
N ASP A 54 1.07 -7.77 -13.92
CA ASP A 54 1.00 -8.45 -12.62
C ASP A 54 2.37 -8.56 -11.93
N GLU A 55 3.47 -8.18 -12.61
CA GLU A 55 4.79 -8.10 -12.01
C GLU A 55 4.97 -6.86 -11.14
N VAL A 56 5.41 -7.09 -9.92
CA VAL A 56 5.87 -6.16 -8.89
C VAL A 56 6.85 -5.10 -9.43
N ARG A 57 6.55 -3.81 -9.26
CA ARG A 57 7.46 -2.72 -9.69
C ARG A 57 7.73 -1.65 -8.64
N LYS A 58 8.99 -1.31 -8.47
CA LYS A 58 9.42 -0.19 -7.63
C LYS A 58 9.82 0.98 -8.52
N ILE A 59 9.19 2.14 -8.32
CA ILE A 59 9.41 3.36 -9.09
C ILE A 59 9.96 4.42 -8.13
N GLY A 60 11.08 5.05 -8.49
CA GLY A 60 11.61 6.19 -7.76
C GLY A 60 11.38 7.48 -8.55
N ILE A 61 10.79 8.48 -7.91
CA ILE A 61 10.67 9.85 -8.43
C ILE A 61 11.74 10.69 -7.73
N LEU A 62 12.73 11.14 -8.50
CA LEU A 62 13.85 11.96 -8.02
C LEU A 62 13.96 13.24 -8.84
N GLY A 63 14.25 14.35 -8.18
CA GLY A 63 14.37 15.66 -8.82
C GLY A 63 14.46 16.80 -7.83
N PRO A 64 14.76 18.03 -8.29
CA PRO A 64 14.92 19.20 -7.43
C PRO A 64 13.68 19.49 -6.56
N PRO A 65 13.82 20.27 -5.47
CA PRO A 65 12.68 20.81 -4.75
C PRO A 65 11.81 21.67 -5.67
N GLY A 66 10.48 21.60 -5.51
CA GLY A 66 9.54 22.43 -6.27
C GLY A 66 9.19 21.98 -7.70
N ILE A 67 9.80 20.90 -8.22
CA ILE A 67 9.51 20.39 -9.58
C ILE A 67 8.16 19.66 -9.69
N GLY A 68 7.47 19.42 -8.57
CA GLY A 68 6.14 18.77 -8.53
C GLY A 68 6.16 17.25 -8.36
N LYS A 69 7.22 16.66 -7.80
CA LYS A 69 7.33 15.20 -7.53
C LYS A 69 6.12 14.66 -6.75
N THR A 70 5.78 15.31 -5.63
CA THR A 70 4.64 14.92 -4.79
C THR A 70 3.33 15.01 -5.55
N THR A 71 3.19 16.02 -6.42
CA THR A 71 2.00 16.22 -7.26
C THR A 71 1.85 15.07 -8.26
N ILE A 72 2.94 14.65 -8.89
CA ILE A 72 2.95 13.50 -9.81
C ILE A 72 2.59 12.22 -9.06
N ALA A 73 3.26 11.96 -7.93
CA ALA A 73 3.02 10.77 -7.10
C ALA A 73 1.55 10.67 -6.65
N ARG A 74 0.98 11.80 -6.21
CA ARG A 74 -0.43 11.91 -5.79
C ARG A 74 -1.39 11.67 -6.94
N SER A 75 -1.08 12.19 -8.13
CA SER A 75 -1.91 12.00 -9.32
C SER A 75 -1.92 10.53 -9.76
N LEU A 76 -0.77 9.85 -9.74
CA LEU A 76 -0.68 8.41 -9.98
C LEU A 76 -1.49 7.63 -8.95
N PHE A 77 -1.42 8.00 -7.66
CA PHE A 77 -2.20 7.35 -6.62
C PHE A 77 -3.72 7.46 -6.86
N ILE A 78 -4.21 8.68 -7.13
CA ILE A 78 -5.64 8.92 -7.39
C ILE A 78 -6.10 8.12 -8.62
N ARG A 79 -5.28 8.06 -9.67
CA ARG A 79 -5.60 7.38 -10.92
C ARG A 79 -5.67 5.85 -10.77
N TYR A 80 -4.70 5.25 -10.09
CA TYR A 80 -4.52 3.79 -10.11
C TYR A 80 -4.94 3.09 -8.82
N SER A 81 -5.21 3.81 -7.73
CA SER A 81 -5.58 3.21 -6.43
C SER A 81 -6.75 2.21 -6.51
N GLN A 82 -7.69 2.40 -7.44
CA GLN A 82 -8.85 1.53 -7.63
C GLN A 82 -8.49 0.15 -8.22
N ASP A 83 -7.33 0.02 -8.89
CA ASP A 83 -6.90 -1.22 -9.54
C ASP A 83 -6.17 -2.18 -8.58
N PHE A 84 -6.11 -1.81 -7.30
CA PHE A 84 -5.40 -2.53 -6.24
C PHE A 84 -6.36 -2.86 -5.09
N GLN A 85 -6.14 -4.01 -4.44
CA GLN A 85 -6.97 -4.46 -3.31
C GLN A 85 -6.78 -3.58 -2.06
N LEU A 86 -5.56 -3.05 -1.89
CA LEU A 86 -5.26 -2.07 -0.85
C LEU A 86 -4.44 -0.94 -1.48
N SER A 87 -4.68 0.29 -1.05
CA SER A 87 -3.88 1.43 -1.51
C SER A 87 -3.67 2.41 -0.37
N VAL A 88 -2.46 2.97 -0.26
CA VAL A 88 -2.14 3.98 0.75
C VAL A 88 -1.17 5.03 0.20
N PHE A 89 -1.47 6.29 0.48
CA PHE A 89 -0.56 7.41 0.26
C PHE A 89 -0.06 7.89 1.62
N ILE A 90 1.24 7.82 1.83
CA ILE A 90 1.88 8.24 3.09
C ILE A 90 2.74 9.47 2.77
N ASP A 91 2.23 10.64 3.14
CA ASP A 91 2.88 11.93 2.99
C ASP A 91 3.83 12.26 4.15
N ASN A 92 4.84 13.08 3.87
CA ASN A 92 5.72 13.67 4.88
C ASN A 92 6.41 12.62 5.78
N ILE A 93 6.91 11.53 5.20
CA ILE A 93 7.46 10.39 5.95
C ILE A 93 8.62 10.81 6.86
N LYS A 94 9.52 11.64 6.34
CA LYS A 94 10.62 12.24 7.11
C LYS A 94 10.16 12.85 8.44
N THR A 95 9.04 13.57 8.43
CA THR A 95 8.52 14.26 9.62
C THR A 95 7.66 13.34 10.49
N LYS A 96 6.74 12.58 9.89
CA LYS A 96 5.82 11.68 10.64
C LYS A 96 6.55 10.52 11.30
N TYR A 97 7.65 10.10 10.69
CA TYR A 97 8.41 8.93 11.10
C TYR A 97 9.87 9.28 11.36
N ALA A 98 10.08 10.39 12.05
CA ALA A 98 11.40 10.78 12.53
C ALA A 98 11.95 9.71 13.48
N ILE A 99 13.15 9.22 13.18
CA ILE A 99 13.79 8.14 13.92
C ILE A 99 14.63 8.75 15.05
N PRO A 100 14.41 8.37 16.32
CA PRO A 100 15.27 8.81 17.41
C PRO A 100 16.70 8.32 17.22
N ALA A 101 17.69 9.15 17.54
CA ALA A 101 19.11 8.84 17.32
C ALA A 101 19.64 7.65 18.14
N SER A 102 18.92 7.22 19.18
CA SER A 102 19.33 6.18 20.13
C SER A 102 18.53 4.87 20.01
N SER A 103 17.84 4.64 18.89
CA SER A 103 17.05 3.43 18.66
C SER A 103 17.79 2.44 17.78
N ASP A 104 17.68 1.14 18.10
CA ASP A 104 18.18 0.08 17.24
C ASP A 104 17.28 -0.10 16.00
N ASP A 105 17.87 -0.57 14.90
CA ASP A 105 17.22 -0.69 13.61
C ASP A 105 15.98 -1.62 13.64
N TYR A 106 15.99 -2.66 14.48
CA TYR A 106 14.86 -3.58 14.61
C TYR A 106 13.64 -2.90 15.23
N SER A 107 13.82 -2.23 16.37
CA SER A 107 12.75 -1.50 17.06
C SER A 107 12.15 -0.40 16.18
N VAL A 108 13.00 0.31 15.44
CA VAL A 108 12.55 1.34 14.48
C VAL A 108 11.72 0.72 13.37
N LYS A 109 12.20 -0.35 12.74
CA LYS A 109 11.44 -1.05 11.69
C LYS A 109 10.10 -1.57 12.18
N LEU A 110 10.02 -2.05 13.42
CA LEU A 110 8.78 -2.55 14.00
C LEU A 110 7.76 -1.44 14.18
N TYR A 111 8.17 -0.32 14.78
CA TYR A 111 7.34 0.88 14.92
C TYR A 111 6.83 1.39 13.56
N LEU A 112 7.72 1.49 12.57
CA LEU A 112 7.35 1.93 11.22
C LEU A 112 6.35 0.99 10.55
N GLN A 113 6.48 -0.32 10.76
CA GLN A 113 5.52 -1.31 10.28
C GLN A 113 4.15 -1.17 10.96
N GLU A 114 4.10 -0.88 12.26
CA GLU A 114 2.84 -0.66 12.99
C GLU A 114 2.11 0.56 12.44
N GLN A 115 2.84 1.66 12.25
CA GLN A 115 2.30 2.88 11.68
C GLN A 115 1.84 2.68 10.23
N PHE A 116 2.65 2.01 9.43
CA PHE A 116 2.32 1.68 8.04
C PHE A 116 1.03 0.85 7.96
N MET A 117 0.92 -0.20 8.77
CA MET A 117 -0.28 -1.03 8.81
C MET A 117 -1.49 -0.24 9.30
N SER A 118 -1.31 0.66 10.28
CA SER A 118 -2.39 1.50 10.79
C SER A 118 -2.98 2.40 9.69
N GLN A 119 -2.11 2.98 8.85
CA GLN A 119 -2.53 3.77 7.69
C GLN A 119 -3.17 2.89 6.60
N LEU A 120 -2.63 1.70 6.36
CA LEU A 120 -3.10 0.81 5.30
C LEU A 120 -4.48 0.20 5.61
N THR A 121 -4.77 -0.12 6.87
CA THR A 121 -6.03 -0.76 7.29
C THR A 121 -7.01 0.17 7.97
N ASN A 122 -6.65 1.45 8.19
CA ASN A 122 -7.40 2.40 9.02
C ASN A 122 -7.70 1.91 10.44
N GLU A 123 -6.90 0.97 10.95
CA GLU A 123 -7.03 0.45 12.31
C GLU A 123 -6.03 1.16 13.23
N LYS A 124 -6.50 1.66 14.37
CA LYS A 124 -5.64 2.28 15.39
C LYS A 124 -5.04 1.19 16.28
N ASP A 125 -3.86 1.46 16.83
CA ASP A 125 -3.21 0.62 17.84
C ASP A 125 -2.88 -0.81 17.38
N ILE A 126 -2.57 -1.00 16.09
CA ILE A 126 -2.09 -2.28 15.57
C ILE A 126 -0.76 -2.62 16.25
N LYS A 127 -0.74 -3.79 16.89
CA LYS A 127 0.49 -4.37 17.45
C LYS A 127 1.08 -5.38 16.50
N ILE A 128 2.35 -5.20 16.17
CA ILE A 128 3.10 -6.11 15.31
C ILE A 128 4.11 -6.85 16.18
N PRO A 129 3.95 -8.16 16.41
CA PRO A 129 4.85 -8.90 17.30
C PRO A 129 6.26 -9.09 16.71
N HIS A 130 6.40 -9.06 15.38
CA HIS A 130 7.70 -9.18 14.69
C HIS A 130 7.64 -8.68 13.24
N LEU A 131 8.80 -8.38 12.65
CA LEU A 131 8.94 -7.79 11.30
C LEU A 131 8.36 -8.63 10.14
N GLY A 132 8.14 -9.92 10.38
CA GLY A 132 7.50 -10.82 9.41
C GLY A 132 5.98 -10.64 9.23
N VAL A 133 5.26 -10.06 10.20
CA VAL A 133 3.79 -10.06 10.16
C VAL A 133 3.23 -9.22 9.01
N VAL A 134 3.84 -8.07 8.70
CA VAL A 134 3.42 -7.25 7.56
C VAL A 134 3.56 -8.02 6.25
N LYS A 135 4.69 -8.73 6.09
CA LYS A 135 4.91 -9.59 4.93
C LYS A 135 3.79 -10.62 4.81
N ASP A 136 3.51 -11.34 5.88
CA ASP A 136 2.54 -12.43 5.86
C ASP A 136 1.10 -11.94 5.61
N ARG A 137 0.76 -10.74 6.09
CA ARG A 137 -0.56 -10.11 5.85
C ARG A 137 -0.74 -9.58 4.43
N LEU A 138 0.35 -9.29 3.73
CA LEU A 138 0.34 -8.69 2.39
C LEU A 138 0.74 -9.66 1.27
N LYS A 139 1.25 -10.86 1.60
CA LYS A 139 1.90 -11.79 0.66
C LYS A 139 1.03 -12.28 -0.52
N ASP A 140 -0.29 -12.10 -0.45
CA ASP A 140 -1.27 -12.57 -1.44
C ASP A 140 -2.17 -11.42 -1.92
N LYS A 141 -1.80 -10.17 -1.63
CA LYS A 141 -2.59 -8.99 -1.95
C LYS A 141 -1.87 -8.12 -2.96
N LYS A 142 -2.63 -7.60 -3.93
CA LYS A 142 -2.17 -6.55 -4.83
C LYS A 142 -2.38 -5.20 -4.12
N PHE A 143 -1.31 -4.47 -3.78
CA PHE A 143 -1.43 -3.13 -3.17
C PHE A 143 -0.59 -2.07 -3.87
N LEU A 144 -1.06 -0.83 -3.81
CA LEU A 144 -0.37 0.37 -4.31
C LEU A 144 0.05 1.22 -3.12
N ILE A 145 1.36 1.40 -2.96
CA ILE A 145 1.91 2.25 -1.89
C ILE A 145 2.64 3.43 -2.52
N VAL A 146 2.29 4.63 -2.06
CA VAL A 146 3.05 5.84 -2.38
C VAL A 146 3.67 6.38 -1.10
N LEU A 147 4.99 6.49 -1.11
CA LEU A 147 5.79 7.00 0.01
C LEU A 147 6.37 8.35 -0.39
N ASP A 148 5.93 9.42 0.25
CA ASP A 148 6.36 10.79 -0.04
C ASP A 148 7.29 11.33 1.05
N ASP A 149 8.31 12.08 0.61
CA ASP A 149 9.39 12.63 1.44
C ASP A 149 10.14 11.58 2.29
N VAL A 150 10.58 10.48 1.66
CA VAL A 150 11.46 9.48 2.32
C VAL A 150 12.90 10.01 2.32
N ASN A 151 13.53 10.03 3.50
CA ASN A 151 14.90 10.53 3.65
C ASN A 151 15.86 9.55 4.36
N ASN A 152 15.38 8.36 4.75
CA ASN A 152 16.18 7.34 5.40
C ASN A 152 15.89 5.95 4.82
N LEU A 153 16.95 5.18 4.56
CA LEU A 153 16.84 3.81 4.06
C LEU A 153 16.04 2.90 5.02
N VAL A 154 16.13 3.10 6.32
CA VAL A 154 15.38 2.32 7.32
C VAL A 154 13.87 2.51 7.16
N GLN A 155 13.41 3.72 6.83
CA GLN A 155 12.00 4.00 6.54
C GLN A 155 11.54 3.21 5.31
N LEU A 156 12.35 3.28 4.24
CA LEU A 156 12.08 2.54 3.02
C LEU A 156 12.11 1.03 3.25
N GLU A 157 13.03 0.52 4.05
CA GLU A 157 13.12 -0.92 4.33
C GLU A 157 11.93 -1.40 5.17
N ALA A 158 11.51 -0.64 6.17
CA ALA A 158 10.36 -1.03 6.98
C ALA A 158 9.06 -1.10 6.17
N MET A 159 8.85 -0.15 5.26
CA MET A 159 7.60 0.01 4.50
C MET A 159 7.61 -0.65 3.11
N ALA A 160 8.78 -0.82 2.49
CA ALA A 160 8.93 -1.19 1.08
C ALA A 160 9.90 -2.36 0.79
N HIS A 161 10.43 -3.05 1.83
CA HIS A 161 11.37 -4.18 1.63
C HIS A 161 10.70 -5.49 1.17
N GLN A 162 9.38 -5.55 1.03
CA GLN A 162 8.75 -6.79 0.58
C GLN A 162 8.88 -6.98 -0.93
N ARG A 163 9.07 -8.24 -1.35
CA ARG A 163 9.34 -8.64 -2.74
C ARG A 163 8.11 -8.61 -3.66
N GLN A 164 7.01 -8.00 -3.21
CA GLN A 164 5.71 -8.07 -3.88
C GLN A 164 5.10 -6.71 -4.23
N PHE A 165 5.85 -5.62 -4.03
CA PHE A 165 5.31 -4.28 -4.00
C PHE A 165 5.33 -3.51 -5.33
N HIS A 166 4.15 -3.09 -5.81
CA HIS A 166 4.05 -1.94 -6.72
C HIS A 166 4.08 -0.66 -5.89
N PHE A 167 5.16 0.10 -5.99
CA PHE A 167 5.30 1.30 -5.18
C PHE A 167 6.00 2.41 -5.94
N VAL A 168 5.56 3.63 -5.65
CA VAL A 168 6.19 4.88 -6.10
C VAL A 168 6.78 5.55 -4.85
N ALA A 169 8.10 5.61 -4.73
CA ALA A 169 8.76 6.48 -3.76
C ALA A 169 9.05 7.81 -4.39
N GLU A 170 8.80 8.86 -3.63
CA GLU A 170 9.58 10.08 -3.74
C GLU A 170 10.73 10.03 -2.74
N MET A 171 11.96 10.16 -3.25
CA MET A 171 13.13 10.38 -2.41
C MET A 171 13.49 11.86 -2.44
N SER A 172 13.43 12.51 -1.28
CA SER A 172 14.01 13.84 -1.10
C SER A 172 15.52 13.70 -0.92
N LYS A 173 16.27 14.62 -1.53
CA LYS A 173 17.70 14.79 -1.22
C LYS A 173 17.89 15.30 0.20
#